data_AF-A0A3N5WYK3-F1
#
_entry.id   AF-A0A3N5WYK3-F1
#
_cell.length_a   1.000
_cell.length_b   1.000
_cell.length_c   1.000
_cell.angle_alpha   90.00
_cell.angle_beta   90.00
_cell.angle_gamma   90.00
#
_symmetry.space_group_name_H-M   'P 1'
#
loop_
_entity.id
_entity.type
_entity.pdbx_description
1 polymer ?
#
loop_
_entity_poly.entity_id
_entity_poly.type
_entity_poly.pdbx_seq_one_letter_code
_entity_poly.pdbx_strand_id
1 'polypeptide(L)'
;MNHPNPFIPSGRLSQMIRESAQRGSALHRQFLQTRQESLQNVRALVEMQMRGSQVGVRPALFDSRQLDEFGTGKLSACLGPAFAKYDSRRIPRIPNGDLKMMSRITAITGCPGDFNTPASVVAEYDVPRDAWYLRDSAYPQIPTSLWMEIALQPCGFLSAYLDTYGLVPFVDYQFRNLDGSLRLLETDLHAVDVRGKTITTHARLLSHVISGGSIIQKYRFEISCAGQPIYDGESIFGYFSQETMVNQIGLDGGRMVLPALRADLTLQKCAARVDTRPLREAAANRPYYRLALRQLGFLDDLYVAQDGGRYGRGYVYARQPVDPQAWYYPYHFYQDPVMPGSLGVEAILEAVQGFALATGLGRNFRSPRFAPAAGPAPMTWRYRGQITQQHKQMEFEVHLSAVEQRADEVVMLGDASLWVNGLRIYEVKNAAVGILEGR
;
A
#
# COMPACT_ATOMS: atom_id res chain seq x y z
N MET A 1 46.04 -51.48 10.69
CA MET A 1 44.87 -50.60 10.89
C MET A 1 44.09 -50.59 9.59
N ASN A 2 42.98 -51.35 9.53
CA ASN A 2 42.14 -51.46 8.33
C ASN A 2 41.22 -50.25 8.23
N HIS A 3 41.34 -49.49 7.14
CA HIS A 3 40.36 -48.48 6.76
C HIS A 3 39.09 -49.16 6.22
N PRO A 4 37.88 -48.81 6.71
CA PRO A 4 36.66 -49.32 6.11
C PRO A 4 36.33 -48.51 4.84
N ASN A 5 36.18 -49.23 3.73
CA ASN A 5 35.67 -48.73 2.45
C ASN A 5 34.13 -48.54 2.56
N PRO A 6 33.55 -47.35 2.30
CA PRO A 6 32.11 -47.15 2.43
C PRO A 6 31.38 -47.73 1.21
N PHE A 7 30.97 -49.00 1.30
CA PHE A 7 29.99 -49.57 0.38
C PHE A 7 28.64 -48.88 0.61
N ILE A 8 28.21 -48.05 -0.34
CA ILE A 8 26.85 -47.49 -0.37
C ILE A 8 25.89 -48.62 -0.81
N PRO A 9 24.91 -49.03 0.00
CA PRO A 9 23.96 -50.08 -0.38
C PRO A 9 23.20 -49.69 -1.64
N SER A 10 23.01 -50.63 -2.59
CA SER A 10 22.34 -50.39 -3.89
C SER A 10 20.97 -49.70 -3.76
N GLY A 11 20.20 -50.01 -2.70
CA GLY A 11 18.93 -49.35 -2.40
C GLY A 11 19.03 -47.86 -2.09
N ARG A 12 20.15 -47.40 -1.48
CA ARG A 12 20.41 -45.98 -1.19
C ARG A 12 20.72 -45.20 -2.47
N LEU A 13 21.46 -45.80 -3.40
CA LEU A 13 21.77 -45.17 -4.69
C LEU A 13 20.50 -44.98 -5.54
N SER A 14 19.63 -45.99 -5.59
CA SER A 14 18.33 -45.91 -6.29
C SER A 14 17.37 -44.90 -5.66
N GLN A 15 17.44 -44.70 -4.34
CA GLN A 15 16.66 -43.66 -3.64
C GLN A 15 17.19 -42.26 -3.99
N MET A 16 18.51 -42.06 -3.94
CA MET A 16 19.13 -40.76 -4.29
C MET A 16 18.84 -40.35 -5.74
N ILE A 17 18.85 -41.29 -6.70
CA ILE A 17 18.51 -41.03 -8.10
C ILE A 17 17.04 -40.60 -8.24
N ARG A 18 16.11 -41.26 -7.54
CA ARG A 18 14.68 -40.89 -7.55
C ARG A 18 14.45 -39.51 -6.94
N GLU A 19 15.08 -39.21 -5.81
CA GLU A 19 14.99 -37.89 -5.16
C GLU A 19 15.61 -36.77 -6.02
N SER A 20 16.68 -37.07 -6.75
CA SER A 20 17.30 -36.14 -7.70
C SER A 20 16.38 -35.87 -8.90
N ALA A 21 15.79 -36.92 -9.48
CA ALA A 21 14.83 -36.79 -10.58
C ALA A 21 13.55 -36.04 -10.16
N GLN A 22 13.04 -36.28 -8.95
CA GLN A 22 11.90 -35.55 -8.39
C GLN A 22 12.23 -34.07 -8.16
N ARG A 23 13.43 -33.76 -7.62
CA ARG A 23 13.91 -32.38 -7.47
C ARG A 23 14.06 -31.68 -8.82
N GLY A 24 14.63 -32.35 -9.81
CA GLY A 24 14.74 -31.82 -11.18
C GLY A 24 13.38 -31.53 -11.81
N SER A 25 12.41 -32.44 -11.65
CA SER A 25 11.03 -32.25 -12.13
C SER A 25 10.30 -31.11 -11.41
N ALA A 26 10.52 -30.94 -10.10
CA ALA A 26 9.96 -29.84 -9.33
C ALA A 26 10.54 -28.48 -9.77
N LEU A 27 11.86 -28.39 -9.92
CA LEU A 27 12.53 -27.19 -10.42
C LEU A 27 12.10 -26.84 -11.86
N HIS A 28 11.94 -27.85 -12.72
CA HIS A 28 11.46 -27.61 -14.08
C HIS A 28 10.01 -27.11 -14.12
N ARG A 29 9.12 -27.68 -13.28
CA ARG A 29 7.75 -27.16 -13.14
C ARG A 29 7.73 -25.72 -12.62
N GLN A 30 8.55 -25.41 -11.64
CA GLN A 30 8.68 -24.05 -11.11
C GLN A 30 9.17 -23.08 -12.20
N PHE A 31 10.17 -23.49 -12.99
CA PHE A 31 10.67 -22.71 -14.13
C PHE A 31 9.59 -22.45 -15.19
N LEU A 32 8.81 -23.48 -15.56
CA LEU A 32 7.72 -23.34 -16.52
C LEU A 32 6.62 -22.42 -15.98
N GLN A 33 6.30 -22.51 -14.69
CA GLN A 33 5.32 -21.66 -14.03
C GLN A 33 5.78 -20.19 -14.02
N THR A 34 7.03 -19.92 -13.63
CA THR A 34 7.61 -18.56 -13.71
C THR A 34 7.60 -18.02 -15.14
N ARG A 35 7.91 -18.85 -16.15
CA ARG A 35 7.84 -18.44 -17.56
C ARG A 35 6.42 -18.15 -18.03
N GLN A 36 5.44 -18.95 -17.61
CA GLN A 36 4.04 -18.74 -17.95
C GLN A 36 3.51 -17.44 -17.34
N GLU A 37 3.86 -17.16 -16.08
CA GLU A 37 3.53 -15.89 -15.41
C GLU A 37 4.19 -14.70 -16.11
N SER A 38 5.47 -14.82 -16.50
CA SER A 38 6.17 -13.79 -17.27
C SER A 38 5.51 -13.52 -18.62
N LEU A 39 5.12 -14.57 -19.36
CA LEU A 39 4.42 -14.43 -20.64
C LEU A 39 3.02 -13.82 -20.49
N GLN A 40 2.30 -14.13 -19.41
CA GLN A 40 1.03 -13.49 -19.09
C GLN A 40 1.20 -12.00 -18.78
N ASN A 41 2.27 -11.63 -18.05
CA ASN A 41 2.59 -10.23 -17.79
C ASN A 41 2.98 -9.48 -19.07
N VAL A 42 3.78 -10.08 -19.94
CA VAL A 42 4.13 -9.50 -21.27
C VAL A 42 2.89 -9.34 -22.13
N ARG A 43 2.00 -10.33 -22.15
CA ARG A 43 0.73 -10.24 -22.89
C ARG A 43 -0.16 -9.11 -22.34
N ALA A 44 -0.25 -8.94 -21.02
CA ALA A 44 -0.99 -7.84 -20.41
C ALA A 44 -0.39 -6.48 -20.82
N LEU A 45 0.94 -6.35 -20.83
CA LEU A 45 1.65 -5.14 -21.30
C LEU A 45 1.38 -4.85 -22.78
N VAL A 46 1.40 -5.86 -23.64
CA VAL A 46 1.07 -5.73 -25.08
C VAL A 46 -0.39 -5.34 -25.27
N GLU A 47 -1.32 -5.96 -24.53
CA GLU A 47 -2.74 -5.59 -24.56
C GLU A 47 -2.97 -4.15 -24.05
N MET A 48 -2.20 -3.67 -23.07
CA MET A 48 -2.21 -2.28 -22.62
C MET A 48 -1.67 -1.32 -23.69
N GLN A 49 -0.54 -1.63 -24.33
CA GLN A 49 0.00 -0.82 -25.43
C GLN A 49 -0.96 -0.73 -26.62
N MET A 50 -1.60 -1.85 -26.98
CA MET A 50 -2.59 -1.88 -28.06
C MET A 50 -3.86 -1.09 -27.72
N ARG A 51 -4.25 -1.02 -26.44
CA ARG A 51 -5.36 -0.15 -25.97
C ARG A 51 -4.96 1.33 -25.88
N GLY A 52 -3.69 1.65 -25.65
CA GLY A 52 -3.16 3.01 -25.63
C GLY A 52 -3.23 3.74 -26.98
N SER A 53 -3.34 2.99 -28.09
CA SER A 53 -3.42 3.53 -29.46
C SER A 53 -4.83 4.02 -29.87
N GLN A 54 -5.85 3.87 -29.03
CA GLN A 54 -7.19 4.43 -29.27
C GLN A 54 -7.58 5.36 -28.12
N VAL A 55 -7.10 6.61 -28.17
CA VAL A 55 -7.56 7.68 -27.28
C VAL A 55 -8.89 8.23 -27.79
N GLY A 56 -9.95 7.43 -27.62
CA GLY A 56 -11.32 7.91 -27.62
C GLY A 56 -11.80 7.99 -26.18
N VAL A 57 -12.45 9.09 -25.79
CA VAL A 57 -13.09 9.22 -24.47
C VAL A 57 -14.12 8.09 -24.33
N ARG A 58 -13.83 7.09 -23.50
CA ARG A 58 -14.84 6.06 -23.20
C ARG A 58 -15.94 6.72 -22.37
N PRO A 59 -17.22 6.52 -22.71
CA PRO A 59 -18.30 7.06 -21.89
C PRO A 59 -18.21 6.47 -20.47
N ALA A 60 -18.44 7.30 -19.46
CA ALA A 60 -18.50 6.85 -18.08
C ALA A 60 -19.72 5.92 -17.89
N LEU A 61 -19.50 4.72 -17.35
CA LEU A 61 -20.57 3.84 -16.87
C LEU A 61 -21.09 4.29 -15.51
N PHE A 62 -20.18 4.80 -14.67
CA PHE A 62 -20.50 5.48 -13.43
C PHE A 62 -19.70 6.78 -13.36
N ASP A 63 -20.41 7.91 -13.23
CA ASP A 63 -19.78 9.23 -13.18
C ASP A 63 -19.37 9.65 -11.76
N SER A 64 -18.71 10.81 -11.64
CA SER A 64 -18.24 11.34 -10.36
C SER A 64 -19.39 11.52 -9.36
N ARG A 65 -20.55 11.99 -9.82
CA ARG A 65 -21.71 12.23 -8.95
C ARG A 65 -22.26 10.92 -8.40
N GLN A 66 -22.36 9.87 -9.22
CA GLN A 66 -22.72 8.54 -8.75
C GLN A 66 -21.71 7.99 -7.74
N LEU A 67 -20.42 8.27 -7.92
CA LEU A 67 -19.40 7.90 -6.94
C LEU A 67 -19.55 8.69 -5.62
N ASP A 68 -19.99 9.96 -5.67
CA ASP A 68 -20.32 10.73 -4.45
C ASP A 68 -21.52 10.11 -3.70
N GLU A 69 -22.55 9.67 -4.44
CA GLU A 69 -23.68 8.94 -3.86
C GLU A 69 -23.25 7.63 -3.20
N PHE A 70 -22.26 6.93 -3.74
CA PHE A 70 -21.69 5.78 -3.06
C PHE A 70 -20.96 6.21 -1.77
N GLY A 71 -20.09 7.21 -1.85
CA GLY A 71 -19.28 7.66 -0.71
C GLY A 71 -20.09 8.10 0.51
N THR A 72 -21.15 8.90 0.30
CA THR A 72 -21.92 9.52 1.41
C THR A 72 -23.44 9.45 1.26
N GLY A 73 -23.95 9.14 0.06
CA GLY A 73 -25.36 9.17 -0.27
C GLY A 73 -26.03 7.78 -0.32
N LYS A 74 -26.98 7.63 -1.25
CA LYS A 74 -27.72 6.39 -1.44
C LYS A 74 -26.96 5.44 -2.36
N LEU A 75 -26.80 4.18 -1.95
CA LEU A 75 -26.12 3.20 -2.79
C LEU A 75 -26.92 2.94 -4.07
N SER A 76 -28.25 2.97 -4.00
CA SER A 76 -29.12 2.82 -5.17
C SER A 76 -28.98 3.95 -6.18
N ALA A 77 -28.59 5.15 -5.75
CA ALA A 77 -28.33 6.27 -6.65
C ALA A 77 -27.02 6.09 -7.43
N CYS A 78 -26.10 5.25 -6.93
CA CYS A 78 -24.90 4.84 -7.64
C CYS A 78 -25.14 3.57 -8.49
N LEU A 79 -25.49 2.46 -7.83
CA LEU A 79 -25.52 1.11 -8.41
C LEU A 79 -26.89 0.69 -8.97
N GLY A 80 -27.91 1.54 -8.83
CA GLY A 80 -29.25 1.34 -9.37
C GLY A 80 -30.29 0.79 -8.36
N PRO A 81 -31.57 0.72 -8.76
CA PRO A 81 -32.69 0.45 -7.84
C PRO A 81 -32.62 -0.88 -7.09
N ALA A 82 -31.95 -1.89 -7.65
CA ALA A 82 -31.77 -3.20 -6.99
C ALA A 82 -31.00 -3.09 -5.66
N PHE A 83 -30.21 -2.04 -5.48
CA PHE A 83 -29.43 -1.78 -4.27
C PHE A 83 -30.19 -0.92 -3.24
N ALA A 84 -31.44 -0.52 -3.50
CA ALA A 84 -32.24 0.29 -2.56
C ALA A 84 -32.48 -0.39 -1.21
N LYS A 85 -32.43 -1.73 -1.16
CA LYS A 85 -32.44 -2.53 0.07
C LYS A 85 -31.32 -2.19 1.06
N TYR A 86 -30.26 -1.50 0.61
CA TYR A 86 -29.13 -1.08 1.44
C TYR A 86 -29.15 0.39 1.84
N ASP A 87 -30.02 1.22 1.27
CA ASP A 87 -29.98 2.67 1.47
C ASP A 87 -30.25 3.09 2.92
N SER A 88 -30.99 2.27 3.68
CA SER A 88 -31.27 2.48 5.10
C SER A 88 -30.33 1.70 6.03
N ARG A 89 -29.29 1.06 5.49
CA ARG A 89 -28.35 0.22 6.26
C ARG A 89 -26.97 0.87 6.32
N ARG A 90 -26.24 0.56 7.40
CA ARG A 90 -24.81 0.84 7.46
C ARG A 90 -24.08 -0.19 6.62
N ILE A 91 -23.49 0.27 5.53
CA ILE A 91 -22.71 -0.57 4.62
C ILE A 91 -21.35 0.09 4.36
N PRO A 92 -20.30 -0.70 4.10
CA PRO A 92 -19.03 -0.16 3.63
C PRO A 92 -19.19 0.75 2.42
N ARG A 93 -18.56 1.93 2.48
CA ARG A 93 -18.56 2.94 1.41
C ARG A 93 -17.17 3.10 0.83
N ILE A 94 -17.06 3.74 -0.32
CA ILE A 94 -15.77 4.25 -0.81
C ILE A 94 -15.40 5.56 -0.08
N PRO A 95 -14.11 5.92 -0.04
CA PRO A 95 -13.70 7.24 0.43
C PRO A 95 -14.32 8.38 -0.40
N ASN A 96 -14.43 9.55 0.23
CA ASN A 96 -15.06 10.76 -0.31
C ASN A 96 -14.17 12.01 -0.09
N GLY A 97 -14.63 13.18 -0.55
CA GLY A 97 -13.94 14.46 -0.32
C GLY A 97 -12.47 14.43 -0.74
N ASP A 98 -11.58 14.90 0.14
CA ASP A 98 -10.13 14.96 -0.10
C ASP A 98 -9.46 13.58 -0.27
N LEU A 99 -10.15 12.49 0.09
CA LEU A 99 -9.70 11.11 -0.13
C LEU A 99 -10.40 10.43 -1.32
N LYS A 100 -11.29 11.09 -2.06
CA LYS A 100 -11.89 10.50 -3.25
C LYS A 100 -10.88 10.45 -4.39
N MET A 101 -10.39 9.25 -4.71
CA MET A 101 -9.36 9.03 -5.72
C MET A 101 -9.90 8.33 -6.98
N MET A 102 -11.18 8.52 -7.28
CA MET A 102 -11.85 8.04 -8.48
C MET A 102 -12.77 9.14 -9.04
N SER A 103 -12.61 9.45 -10.33
CA SER A 103 -13.45 10.40 -11.06
C SER A 103 -14.60 9.71 -11.79
N ARG A 104 -14.37 8.48 -12.28
CA ARG A 104 -15.37 7.69 -13.03
C ARG A 104 -14.97 6.22 -13.15
N ILE A 105 -15.95 5.38 -13.48
CA ILE A 105 -15.76 3.99 -13.93
C ILE A 105 -16.09 3.91 -15.42
N THR A 106 -15.17 3.41 -16.24
CA THR A 106 -15.33 3.35 -17.71
C THR A 106 -15.53 1.93 -18.24
N ALA A 107 -15.25 0.91 -17.44
CA ALA A 107 -15.60 -0.47 -17.76
C ALA A 107 -15.81 -1.27 -16.47
N ILE A 108 -16.75 -2.21 -16.49
CA ILE A 108 -16.94 -3.17 -15.40
C ILE A 108 -17.44 -4.50 -15.97
N THR A 109 -16.98 -5.62 -15.40
CA THR A 109 -17.44 -6.97 -15.73
C THR A 109 -17.79 -7.72 -14.45
N GLY A 110 -18.72 -8.67 -14.58
CA GLY A 110 -19.27 -9.43 -13.46
C GLY A 110 -20.76 -9.15 -13.29
N CYS A 111 -21.45 -10.07 -12.63
CA CYS A 111 -22.88 -9.97 -12.33
C CYS A 111 -23.07 -9.93 -10.82
N PRO A 112 -23.95 -9.07 -10.27
CA PRO A 112 -24.29 -9.08 -8.85
C PRO A 112 -24.66 -10.49 -8.36
N GLY A 113 -24.04 -10.93 -7.26
CA GLY A 113 -24.23 -12.26 -6.67
C GLY A 113 -23.42 -13.39 -7.33
N ASP A 114 -22.75 -13.15 -8.47
CA ASP A 114 -21.90 -14.14 -9.14
C ASP A 114 -20.42 -13.88 -8.86
N PHE A 115 -19.82 -14.78 -8.07
CA PHE A 115 -18.40 -14.77 -7.72
C PHE A 115 -17.62 -15.91 -8.39
N ASN A 116 -18.28 -16.72 -9.23
CA ASN A 116 -17.66 -17.83 -9.95
C ASN A 116 -17.14 -17.38 -11.32
N THR A 117 -17.70 -16.31 -11.88
CA THR A 117 -17.26 -15.71 -13.14
C THR A 117 -16.22 -14.61 -12.90
N PRO A 118 -15.17 -14.49 -13.75
CA PRO A 118 -14.19 -13.40 -13.64
C PRO A 118 -14.84 -12.01 -13.64
N ALA A 119 -14.50 -11.21 -12.63
CA ALA A 119 -15.00 -9.85 -12.47
C ALA A 119 -13.85 -8.83 -12.44
N SER A 120 -14.06 -7.67 -13.05
CA SER A 120 -13.05 -6.63 -13.17
C SER A 120 -13.67 -5.24 -13.30
N VAL A 121 -12.90 -4.21 -12.99
CA VAL A 121 -13.30 -2.81 -13.13
C VAL A 121 -12.15 -1.97 -13.68
N VAL A 122 -12.48 -0.97 -14.48
CA VAL A 122 -11.58 0.09 -14.94
C VAL A 122 -12.09 1.42 -14.38
N ALA A 123 -11.30 2.00 -13.50
CA ALA A 123 -11.54 3.30 -12.91
C ALA A 123 -10.55 4.33 -13.46
N GLU A 124 -10.98 5.58 -13.56
CA GLU A 124 -10.14 6.71 -13.92
C GLU A 124 -10.17 7.77 -12.83
N TYR A 125 -9.03 8.41 -12.61
CA TYR A 125 -8.86 9.55 -11.73
C TYR A 125 -8.17 10.69 -12.48
N ASP A 126 -8.89 11.80 -12.65
CA ASP A 126 -8.33 13.02 -13.22
C ASP A 126 -7.60 13.79 -12.12
N VAL A 127 -6.29 13.92 -12.27
CA VAL A 127 -5.43 14.62 -11.29
C VAL A 127 -5.63 16.13 -11.44
N PRO A 128 -6.18 16.82 -10.42
CA PRO A 128 -6.27 18.27 -10.48
C PRO A 128 -4.89 18.91 -10.54
N ARG A 129 -4.72 19.99 -11.32
CA ARG A 129 -3.42 20.67 -11.48
C ARG A 129 -2.92 21.28 -10.17
N ASP A 130 -3.83 21.65 -9.29
CA ASP A 130 -3.65 22.33 -8.01
C ASP A 130 -4.08 21.47 -6.81
N ALA A 131 -4.13 20.14 -7.02
CA ALA A 131 -4.55 19.18 -6.00
C ALA A 131 -3.79 19.38 -4.68
N TRP A 132 -4.51 19.26 -3.56
CA TRP A 132 -3.98 19.58 -2.23
C TRP A 132 -2.67 18.83 -1.94
N TYR A 133 -2.61 17.54 -2.28
CA TYR A 133 -1.44 16.69 -2.03
C TYR A 133 -0.21 17.08 -2.84
N LEU A 134 -0.37 17.74 -3.99
CA LEU A 134 0.76 18.27 -4.77
C LEU A 134 1.36 19.52 -4.13
N ARG A 135 0.51 20.32 -3.46
CA ARG A 135 0.93 21.53 -2.74
C ARG A 135 1.50 21.22 -1.34
N ASP A 136 1.00 20.17 -0.71
CA ASP A 136 1.37 19.75 0.65
C ASP A 136 2.66 18.94 0.65
N SER A 137 2.94 18.21 -0.44
CA SER A 137 4.20 17.50 -0.64
C SER A 137 5.41 18.46 -0.72
N ALA A 138 6.59 17.95 -0.36
CA ALA A 138 7.84 18.70 -0.53
C ALA A 138 8.14 18.99 -2.01
N TYR A 139 7.75 18.07 -2.90
CA TYR A 139 7.85 18.19 -4.36
C TYR A 139 6.49 17.79 -4.99
N PRO A 140 6.04 18.41 -6.10
CA PRO A 140 4.70 18.19 -6.65
C PRO A 140 4.54 16.82 -7.32
N GLN A 141 4.42 15.78 -6.50
CA GLN A 141 4.17 14.39 -6.88
C GLN A 141 3.06 13.80 -6.02
N ILE A 142 2.42 12.73 -6.50
CA ILE A 142 1.44 12.00 -5.70
C ILE A 142 2.17 11.19 -4.61
N PRO A 143 1.83 11.36 -3.32
CA PRO A 143 2.38 10.56 -2.22
C PRO A 143 2.04 9.06 -2.38
N THR A 144 2.85 8.19 -1.81
CA THR A 144 2.65 6.73 -1.92
C THR A 144 1.29 6.30 -1.38
N SER A 145 0.84 6.89 -0.28
CA SER A 145 -0.50 6.67 0.27
C SER A 145 -1.62 6.91 -0.73
N LEU A 146 -1.54 8.00 -1.50
CA LEU A 146 -2.57 8.30 -2.48
C LEU A 146 -2.47 7.42 -3.73
N TRP A 147 -1.27 6.97 -4.11
CA TRP A 147 -1.14 5.89 -5.10
C TRP A 147 -1.81 4.60 -4.63
N MET A 148 -1.69 4.26 -3.34
CA MET A 148 -2.43 3.14 -2.76
C MET A 148 -3.94 3.40 -2.85
N GLU A 149 -4.45 4.56 -2.47
CA GLU A 149 -5.89 4.88 -2.58
C GLU A 149 -6.42 4.77 -4.02
N ILE A 150 -5.68 5.32 -5.00
CA ILE A 150 -5.97 5.19 -6.44
C ILE A 150 -6.06 3.73 -6.88
N ALA A 151 -5.24 2.85 -6.28
CA ALA A 151 -5.25 1.41 -6.55
C ALA A 151 -6.40 0.67 -5.86
N LEU A 152 -6.72 1.06 -4.63
CA LEU A 152 -7.50 0.28 -3.69
C LEU A 152 -9.00 0.57 -3.72
N GLN A 153 -9.40 1.82 -3.98
CA GLN A 153 -10.82 2.19 -4.06
C GLN A 153 -11.59 1.46 -5.17
N PRO A 154 -11.01 1.23 -6.38
CA PRO A 154 -11.67 0.42 -7.41
C PRO A 154 -11.96 -1.02 -6.95
N CYS A 155 -11.11 -1.61 -6.10
CA CYS A 155 -11.35 -2.95 -5.55
C CYS A 155 -12.61 -2.97 -4.66
N GLY A 156 -12.76 -1.96 -3.79
CA GLY A 156 -13.96 -1.77 -2.98
C GLY A 156 -15.21 -1.51 -3.83
N PHE A 157 -15.08 -0.73 -4.90
CA PHE A 157 -16.17 -0.49 -5.84
C PHE A 157 -16.65 -1.78 -6.52
N LEU A 158 -15.72 -2.56 -7.08
CA LEU A 158 -16.03 -3.84 -7.71
C LEU A 158 -16.70 -4.81 -6.73
N SER A 159 -16.20 -4.86 -5.50
CA SER A 159 -16.80 -5.68 -4.43
C SER A 159 -18.27 -5.34 -4.18
N ALA A 160 -18.59 -4.05 -4.08
CA ALA A 160 -19.94 -3.58 -3.85
C ALA A 160 -20.86 -3.82 -5.05
N TYR A 161 -20.36 -3.58 -6.26
CA TYR A 161 -21.08 -3.85 -7.51
C TYR A 161 -21.47 -5.34 -7.65
N LEU A 162 -20.63 -6.26 -7.19
CA LEU A 162 -20.93 -7.69 -7.15
C LEU A 162 -21.94 -8.08 -6.06
N ASP A 163 -22.50 -7.12 -5.33
CA ASP A 163 -23.43 -7.33 -4.22
C ASP A 163 -22.84 -8.21 -3.09
N THR A 164 -21.57 -7.98 -2.74
CA THR A 164 -20.89 -8.71 -1.64
C THR A 164 -21.66 -8.61 -0.32
N TYR A 165 -22.37 -7.50 -0.08
CA TYR A 165 -23.23 -7.31 1.09
C TYR A 165 -24.36 -8.32 1.19
N GLY A 166 -24.82 -8.86 0.06
CA GLY A 166 -25.92 -9.83 -0.01
C GLY A 166 -25.52 -11.25 0.36
N LEU A 167 -24.23 -11.56 0.47
CA LEU A 167 -23.73 -12.92 0.71
C LEU A 167 -23.98 -13.42 2.13
N VAL A 168 -23.99 -12.52 3.11
CA VAL A 168 -24.45 -12.84 4.47
C VAL A 168 -25.50 -11.81 4.87
N PRO A 169 -26.79 -12.16 4.75
CA PRO A 169 -27.89 -11.27 5.10
C PRO A 169 -27.80 -10.79 6.55
N PHE A 170 -28.28 -9.56 6.80
CA PHE A 170 -28.49 -8.98 8.14
C PHE A 170 -27.24 -8.69 9.00
N VAL A 171 -26.04 -8.69 8.42
CA VAL A 171 -24.81 -8.25 9.10
C VAL A 171 -24.42 -6.85 8.62
N ASP A 172 -24.11 -5.96 9.56
CA ASP A 172 -23.48 -4.67 9.26
C ASP A 172 -21.97 -4.83 9.27
N TYR A 173 -21.36 -4.64 8.10
CA TYR A 173 -19.95 -4.91 7.89
C TYR A 173 -19.05 -3.70 8.14
N GLN A 174 -17.84 -3.98 8.61
CA GLN A 174 -16.68 -3.11 8.48
C GLN A 174 -15.78 -3.65 7.39
N PHE A 175 -15.36 -2.78 6.47
CA PHE A 175 -14.47 -3.12 5.36
C PHE A 175 -13.05 -2.71 5.71
N ARG A 176 -12.12 -3.66 5.71
CA ARG A 176 -10.73 -3.42 6.07
C ARG A 176 -9.82 -4.01 5.03
N ASN A 177 -8.80 -3.25 4.66
CA ASN A 177 -7.65 -3.80 4.00
C ASN A 177 -6.84 -4.64 5.00
N LEU A 178 -6.32 -5.78 4.57
CA LEU A 178 -5.65 -6.76 5.43
C LEU A 178 -4.19 -6.97 5.03
N ASP A 179 -3.95 -7.14 3.74
CA ASP A 179 -2.64 -7.44 3.20
C ASP A 179 -2.56 -6.86 1.78
N GLY A 180 -1.36 -6.59 1.29
CA GLY A 180 -1.18 -6.21 -0.11
C GLY A 180 0.26 -5.97 -0.49
N SER A 181 0.45 -5.66 -1.76
CA SER A 181 1.73 -5.32 -2.36
C SER A 181 1.58 -4.18 -3.37
N LEU A 182 2.62 -3.36 -3.48
CA LEU A 182 2.71 -2.27 -4.46
C LEU A 182 4.13 -2.28 -5.03
N ARG A 183 4.24 -2.49 -6.33
CA ARG A 183 5.49 -2.46 -7.07
C ARG A 183 5.49 -1.27 -8.00
N LEU A 184 6.46 -0.37 -7.81
CA LEU A 184 6.80 0.63 -8.81
C LEU A 184 7.43 -0.08 -10.01
N LEU A 185 6.84 0.09 -11.19
CA LEU A 185 7.40 -0.43 -12.44
C LEU A 185 8.56 0.49 -12.87
N GLU A 186 9.55 -0.05 -13.61
CA GLU A 186 10.78 0.66 -14.07
C GLU A 186 10.52 1.82 -15.06
N THR A 187 9.37 2.46 -14.96
CA THR A 187 9.09 3.74 -15.57
C THR A 187 9.75 4.83 -14.74
N ASP A 188 10.39 5.79 -15.39
CA ASP A 188 10.84 7.03 -14.73
C ASP A 188 9.59 7.81 -14.29
N LEU A 189 8.95 7.40 -13.20
CA LEU A 189 7.81 8.09 -12.57
C LEU A 189 8.18 9.56 -12.32
N HIS A 190 9.46 9.84 -12.13
CA HIS A 190 10.00 11.19 -11.94
C HIS A 190 10.01 12.04 -13.21
N ALA A 191 9.88 11.44 -14.40
CA ALA A 191 9.64 12.15 -15.66
C ALA A 191 8.15 12.36 -15.97
N VAL A 192 7.24 11.68 -15.27
CA VAL A 192 5.80 11.79 -15.54
C VAL A 192 5.18 12.89 -14.69
N ASP A 193 5.05 14.09 -15.25
CA ASP A 193 4.18 15.12 -14.67
C ASP A 193 2.72 14.65 -14.75
N VAL A 194 2.12 14.31 -13.62
CA VAL A 194 0.74 13.79 -13.55
C VAL A 194 -0.33 14.89 -13.56
N ARG A 195 0.04 16.17 -13.42
CA ARG A 195 -0.91 17.28 -13.26
C ARG A 195 -1.79 17.46 -14.49
N GLY A 196 -3.11 17.45 -14.28
CA GLY A 196 -4.09 17.57 -15.36
C GLY A 196 -4.13 16.35 -16.28
N LYS A 197 -3.53 15.23 -15.88
CA LYS A 197 -3.62 13.95 -16.59
C LYS A 197 -4.60 13.02 -15.90
N THR A 198 -5.01 12.00 -16.65
CA THR A 198 -5.86 10.93 -16.14
C THR A 198 -5.00 9.71 -15.80
N ILE A 199 -5.18 9.23 -14.58
CA ILE A 199 -4.65 7.96 -14.10
C ILE A 199 -5.73 6.90 -14.28
N THR A 200 -5.36 5.74 -14.81
CA THR A 200 -6.27 4.62 -15.03
C THR A 200 -5.84 3.44 -14.17
N THR A 201 -6.78 2.91 -13.39
CA THR A 201 -6.61 1.70 -12.57
C THR A 201 -7.46 0.56 -13.14
N HIS A 202 -6.82 -0.56 -13.47
CA HIS A 202 -7.50 -1.81 -13.80
C HIS A 202 -7.43 -2.73 -12.60
N ALA A 203 -8.57 -3.09 -12.00
CA ALA A 203 -8.63 -4.01 -10.86
C ALA A 203 -9.45 -5.27 -11.20
N ARG A 204 -9.02 -6.43 -10.70
CA ARG A 204 -9.65 -7.73 -10.97
C ARG A 204 -9.83 -8.49 -9.67
N LEU A 205 -11.00 -9.09 -9.47
CA LEU A 205 -11.22 -10.03 -8.36
C LEU A 205 -10.51 -11.35 -8.70
N LEU A 206 -9.57 -11.77 -7.83
CA LEU A 206 -8.83 -13.02 -7.99
C LEU A 206 -9.48 -14.18 -7.22
N SER A 207 -9.96 -13.90 -6.02
CA SER A 207 -10.64 -14.90 -5.20
C SER A 207 -11.57 -14.24 -4.19
N HIS A 208 -12.55 -15.02 -3.75
CA HIS A 208 -13.51 -14.67 -2.71
C HIS A 208 -13.71 -15.89 -1.82
N VAL A 209 -13.64 -15.70 -0.50
CA VAL A 209 -13.80 -16.76 0.49
C VAL A 209 -14.71 -16.27 1.61
N ILE A 210 -15.68 -17.09 1.98
CA ILE A 210 -16.51 -16.88 3.17
C ILE A 210 -16.01 -17.84 4.26
N SER A 211 -15.64 -17.31 5.41
CA SER A 211 -15.18 -18.11 6.55
C SER A 211 -15.49 -17.42 7.87
N GLY A 212 -16.11 -18.14 8.80
CA GLY A 212 -16.39 -17.63 10.15
C GLY A 212 -17.21 -16.33 10.17
N GLY A 213 -18.19 -16.18 9.28
CA GLY A 213 -19.00 -14.95 9.15
C GLY A 213 -18.28 -13.75 8.52
N SER A 214 -17.00 -13.91 8.18
CA SER A 214 -16.22 -12.91 7.47
C SER A 214 -16.13 -13.26 5.98
N ILE A 215 -15.99 -12.23 5.14
CA ILE A 215 -15.73 -12.38 3.71
C ILE A 215 -14.34 -11.86 3.43
N ILE A 216 -13.51 -12.63 2.75
CA ILE A 216 -12.16 -12.24 2.33
C ILE A 216 -12.11 -12.24 0.80
N GLN A 217 -11.65 -11.13 0.22
CA GLN A 217 -11.51 -10.99 -1.22
C GLN A 217 -10.09 -10.54 -1.57
N LYS A 218 -9.51 -11.21 -2.56
CA LYS A 218 -8.19 -10.88 -3.11
C LYS A 218 -8.34 -10.24 -4.47
N TYR A 219 -7.57 -9.20 -4.72
CA TYR A 219 -7.56 -8.42 -5.95
C TYR A 219 -6.14 -8.32 -6.51
N ARG A 220 -6.06 -8.15 -7.83
CA ARG A 220 -4.88 -7.64 -8.53
C ARG A 220 -5.23 -6.32 -9.19
N PHE A 221 -4.31 -5.38 -9.18
CA PHE A 221 -4.47 -4.09 -9.84
C PHE A 221 -3.24 -3.70 -10.66
N GLU A 222 -3.47 -2.88 -11.67
CA GLU A 222 -2.47 -2.24 -12.54
C GLU A 222 -2.86 -0.77 -12.68
N ILE A 223 -1.89 0.13 -12.55
CA ILE A 223 -2.06 1.58 -12.63
C ILE A 223 -1.23 2.11 -13.78
N SER A 224 -1.82 2.98 -14.59
CA SER A 224 -1.11 3.70 -15.66
C SER A 224 -1.51 5.17 -15.68
N CYS A 225 -0.64 6.03 -16.19
CA CYS A 225 -0.93 7.44 -16.43
C CYS A 225 -0.59 7.78 -17.88
N ALA A 226 -1.56 8.32 -18.63
CA ALA A 226 -1.40 8.61 -20.06
C ALA A 226 -0.82 7.41 -20.86
N GLY A 227 -1.28 6.19 -20.55
CA GLY A 227 -0.84 4.96 -21.20
C GLY A 227 0.51 4.40 -20.72
N GLN A 228 1.25 5.10 -19.87
CA GLN A 228 2.48 4.61 -19.26
C GLN A 228 2.16 3.82 -17.98
N PRO A 229 2.50 2.52 -17.89
CA PRO A 229 2.37 1.76 -16.64
C PRO A 229 3.18 2.40 -15.52
N ILE A 230 2.63 2.50 -14.31
CA ILE A 230 3.33 3.08 -13.15
C ILE A 230 3.47 2.05 -12.03
N TYR A 231 2.37 1.44 -11.62
CA TYR A 231 2.36 0.47 -10.52
C TYR A 231 1.59 -0.79 -10.90
N ASP A 232 1.97 -1.91 -10.31
CA ASP A 232 1.08 -3.04 -10.16
C ASP A 232 1.16 -3.63 -8.75
N GLY A 233 0.21 -4.48 -8.41
CA GLY A 233 0.14 -5.04 -7.06
C GLY A 233 -1.07 -5.90 -6.82
N GLU A 234 -1.15 -6.36 -5.58
CA GLU A 234 -2.28 -7.15 -5.08
C GLU A 234 -2.78 -6.56 -3.77
N SER A 235 -4.04 -6.86 -3.44
CA SER A 235 -4.64 -6.44 -2.19
C SER A 235 -5.65 -7.46 -1.69
N ILE A 236 -5.71 -7.62 -0.38
CA ILE A 236 -6.68 -8.47 0.30
C ILE A 236 -7.53 -7.59 1.19
N PHE A 237 -8.85 -7.65 1.01
CA PHE A 237 -9.82 -6.99 1.84
C PHE A 237 -10.70 -7.99 2.57
N GLY A 238 -11.17 -7.58 3.75
CA GLY A 238 -12.12 -8.32 4.54
C GLY A 238 -13.36 -7.50 4.88
N TYR A 239 -14.50 -8.18 4.88
CA TYR A 239 -15.72 -7.72 5.51
C TYR A 239 -15.89 -8.44 6.84
N PHE A 240 -15.96 -7.68 7.92
CA PHE A 240 -16.03 -8.19 9.29
C PHE A 240 -17.28 -7.69 9.98
N SER A 241 -17.91 -8.52 10.80
CA SER A 241 -18.94 -8.05 11.72
C SER A 241 -18.31 -7.17 12.80
N GLN A 242 -19.13 -6.36 13.48
CA GLN A 242 -18.65 -5.58 14.63
C GLN A 242 -18.04 -6.47 15.72
N GLU A 243 -18.63 -7.66 15.97
CA GLU A 243 -18.14 -8.60 16.99
C GLU A 243 -16.71 -9.07 16.68
N THR A 244 -16.42 -9.43 15.42
CA THR A 244 -15.06 -9.82 15.00
C THR A 244 -14.06 -8.67 15.15
N MET A 245 -14.53 -7.43 15.11
CA MET A 245 -13.70 -6.23 15.14
C MET A 245 -13.42 -5.71 16.57
N VAL A 246 -14.14 -6.17 17.59
CA VAL A 246 -13.88 -5.81 19.00
C VAL A 246 -12.60 -6.49 19.51
N ASN A 247 -12.37 -7.75 19.15
CA ASN A 247 -11.27 -8.56 19.69
C ASN A 247 -10.05 -8.59 18.76
N GLN A 248 -9.46 -7.42 18.50
CA GLN A 248 -8.25 -7.34 17.69
C GLN A 248 -7.01 -7.75 18.50
N ILE A 249 -6.35 -8.81 18.07
CA ILE A 249 -5.16 -9.36 18.72
C ILE A 249 -3.84 -8.91 18.08
N GLY A 250 -3.88 -8.01 17.09
CA GLY A 250 -2.66 -7.51 16.45
C GLY A 250 -1.96 -8.56 15.59
N LEU A 251 -0.75 -8.22 15.14
CA LEU A 251 0.10 -9.11 14.36
C LEU A 251 0.78 -10.20 15.20
N ASP A 252 0.86 -10.00 16.52
CA ASP A 252 1.63 -10.85 17.42
C ASP A 252 0.76 -11.80 18.28
N GLY A 253 -0.52 -11.94 17.92
CA GLY A 253 -1.44 -12.88 18.58
C GLY A 253 -1.77 -12.49 20.02
N GLY A 254 -1.92 -11.21 20.30
CA GLY A 254 -2.23 -10.63 21.61
C GLY A 254 -1.00 -10.43 22.49
N ARG A 255 0.18 -10.89 22.05
CA ARG A 255 1.42 -10.67 22.78
C ARG A 255 1.88 -9.22 22.61
N MET A 256 2.25 -8.60 23.73
CA MET A 256 2.85 -7.28 23.72
C MET A 256 4.29 -7.39 23.22
N VAL A 257 4.53 -6.86 22.01
CA VAL A 257 5.86 -6.71 21.43
C VAL A 257 6.17 -5.22 21.40
N LEU A 258 7.25 -4.82 22.07
CA LEU A 258 7.65 -3.42 22.12
C LEU A 258 8.48 -3.05 20.88
N PRO A 259 8.42 -1.78 20.42
CA PRO A 259 9.40 -1.23 19.49
C PRO A 259 10.83 -1.45 19.99
N ALA A 260 11.77 -1.66 19.09
CA ALA A 260 13.17 -1.96 19.41
C ALA A 260 13.80 -0.87 20.30
N LEU A 261 13.49 0.41 20.06
CA LEU A 261 13.96 1.51 20.92
C LEU A 261 13.56 1.32 22.38
N ARG A 262 12.42 0.68 22.66
CA ARG A 262 11.94 0.45 24.03
C ARG A 262 12.45 -0.85 24.63
N ALA A 263 12.93 -1.78 23.81
CA ALA A 263 13.39 -3.11 24.23
C ALA A 263 14.93 -3.25 24.29
N ASP A 264 15.68 -2.48 23.50
CA ASP A 264 17.13 -2.61 23.36
C ASP A 264 17.88 -1.41 23.94
N LEU A 265 18.63 -1.64 25.02
CA LEU A 265 19.45 -0.62 25.70
C LEU A 265 20.56 -0.06 24.82
N THR A 266 21.10 -0.84 23.87
CA THR A 266 22.12 -0.37 22.93
C THR A 266 21.52 0.69 22.02
N LEU A 267 20.33 0.40 21.49
CA LEU A 267 19.61 1.30 20.62
C LEU A 267 19.16 2.57 21.35
N GLN A 268 18.74 2.46 22.61
CA GLN A 268 18.43 3.62 23.46
C GLN A 268 19.61 4.56 23.64
N LYS A 269 20.83 4.03 23.73
CA LYS A 269 22.04 4.82 23.92
C LYS A 269 22.51 5.49 22.63
N CYS A 270 22.30 4.88 21.47
CA CYS A 270 22.79 5.41 20.20
C CYS A 270 21.74 6.18 19.39
N ALA A 271 20.43 6.02 19.68
CA ALA A 271 19.38 6.76 19.01
C ALA A 271 19.31 8.21 19.52
N ALA A 272 19.56 9.16 18.62
CA ALA A 272 19.45 10.58 18.90
C ALA A 272 18.02 11.06 18.63
N ARG A 273 17.46 11.85 19.56
CA ARG A 273 16.21 12.58 19.31
C ARG A 273 16.46 13.69 18.29
N VAL A 274 15.58 13.81 17.31
CA VAL A 274 15.64 14.82 16.25
C VAL A 274 14.42 15.73 16.37
N ASP A 275 14.65 17.04 16.37
CA ASP A 275 13.56 18.01 16.24
C ASP A 275 13.06 18.02 14.80
N THR A 276 11.78 17.70 14.59
CA THR A 276 11.18 17.59 13.26
C THR A 276 10.78 18.95 12.68
N ARG A 277 10.76 20.04 13.48
CA ARG A 277 10.34 21.37 13.00
C ARG A 277 11.30 21.94 11.94
N PRO A 278 12.63 21.96 12.15
CA PRO A 278 13.56 22.44 11.12
C PRO A 278 13.57 21.58 9.86
N LEU A 279 13.20 20.29 9.96
CA LEU A 279 13.15 19.38 8.82
C LEU A 279 12.03 19.73 7.82
N ARG A 280 11.09 20.59 8.21
CA ARG A 280 10.00 21.09 7.36
C ARG A 280 10.35 22.38 6.63
N GLU A 281 11.48 22.98 6.98
CA GLU A 281 12.00 24.18 6.33
C GLU A 281 13.01 23.77 5.26
N ALA A 282 13.05 24.54 4.17
CA ALA A 282 14.01 24.33 3.10
C ALA A 282 14.86 25.59 2.91
N ALA A 283 16.14 25.39 2.65
CA ALA A 283 17.01 26.48 2.20
C ALA A 283 16.55 26.99 0.83
N ALA A 284 16.72 28.29 0.57
CA ALA A 284 16.26 28.93 -0.68
C ALA A 284 16.85 28.28 -1.95
N ASN A 285 18.08 27.76 -1.87
CA ASN A 285 18.74 27.06 -2.97
C ASN A 285 18.41 25.55 -3.04
N ARG A 286 17.63 25.02 -2.09
CA ARG A 286 17.23 23.61 -1.99
C ARG A 286 15.75 23.48 -1.58
N PRO A 287 14.80 24.06 -2.34
CA PRO A 287 13.41 24.26 -1.90
C PRO A 287 12.64 22.97 -1.61
N TYR A 288 13.11 21.84 -2.11
CA TYR A 288 12.45 20.53 -2.00
C TYR A 288 13.10 19.59 -0.97
N TYR A 289 14.20 20.00 -0.34
CA TYR A 289 14.95 19.18 0.61
C TYR A 289 14.42 19.35 2.04
N ARG A 290 13.18 18.92 2.23
CA ARG A 290 12.40 19.05 3.46
C ARG A 290 11.32 17.98 3.51
N LEU A 291 10.69 17.83 4.67
CA LEU A 291 9.48 17.03 4.84
C LEU A 291 8.26 17.70 4.21
N ALA A 292 7.22 16.90 4.02
CA ALA A 292 5.91 17.39 3.63
C ALA A 292 5.27 18.25 4.72
N LEU A 293 4.24 18.99 4.36
CA LEU A 293 3.56 19.96 5.22
C LEU A 293 2.07 19.63 5.32
N ARG A 294 1.40 20.30 6.28
CA ARG A 294 -0.06 20.35 6.38
C ARG A 294 -0.67 18.94 6.47
N GLN A 295 -1.52 18.54 5.53
CA GLN A 295 -2.25 17.27 5.60
C GLN A 295 -1.35 16.03 5.50
N LEU A 296 -0.11 16.20 5.01
CA LEU A 296 0.90 15.14 4.88
C LEU A 296 1.97 15.17 5.99
N GLY A 297 1.79 15.98 7.03
CA GLY A 297 2.72 16.02 8.17
C GLY A 297 2.34 15.01 9.26
N PHE A 298 3.05 13.89 9.32
CA PHE A 298 2.82 12.77 10.25
C PHE A 298 3.93 12.61 11.31
N LEU A 299 5.05 13.33 11.22
CA LEU A 299 6.12 13.22 12.22
C LEU A 299 6.07 14.28 13.33
N ASP A 300 5.82 13.86 14.57
CA ASP A 300 5.96 14.75 15.73
C ASP A 300 7.31 14.52 16.43
N ASP A 301 7.47 13.37 17.09
CA ASP A 301 8.72 12.94 17.71
C ASP A 301 9.48 11.96 16.82
N LEU A 302 10.78 12.21 16.60
CA LEU A 302 11.66 11.38 15.79
C LEU A 302 12.94 11.00 16.56
N TYR A 303 13.33 9.75 16.46
CA TYR A 303 14.60 9.21 16.96
C TYR A 303 15.30 8.47 15.84
N VAL A 304 16.60 8.72 15.67
CA VAL A 304 17.40 8.12 14.59
C VAL A 304 18.69 7.53 15.14
N ALA A 305 19.07 6.35 14.64
CA ALA A 305 20.41 5.79 14.85
C ALA A 305 20.98 5.37 13.49
N GLN A 306 22.06 6.03 13.05
CA GLN A 306 22.62 5.83 11.70
C GLN A 306 23.15 4.42 11.47
N ASP A 307 23.83 3.85 12.46
CA ASP A 307 24.40 2.48 12.42
C ASP A 307 23.60 1.49 13.29
N GLY A 308 22.32 1.80 13.53
CA GLY A 308 21.43 1.02 14.39
C GLY A 308 20.49 0.09 13.64
N GLY A 309 19.60 -0.54 14.41
CA GLY A 309 18.52 -1.38 13.90
C GLY A 309 18.97 -2.79 13.54
N ARG A 310 17.99 -3.64 13.20
CA ARG A 310 18.18 -5.08 12.95
C ARG A 310 19.24 -5.41 11.90
N TYR A 311 19.41 -4.52 10.92
CA TYR A 311 20.33 -4.72 9.80
C TYR A 311 21.62 -3.90 9.92
N GLY A 312 21.75 -3.06 10.96
CA GLY A 312 22.91 -2.19 11.15
C GLY A 312 23.14 -1.15 10.05
N ARG A 313 22.10 -0.79 9.28
CA ARG A 313 22.15 0.24 8.22
C ARG A 313 21.38 1.51 8.55
N GLY A 314 20.74 1.53 9.72
CA GLY A 314 19.92 2.64 10.16
C GLY A 314 18.67 2.18 10.87
N TYR A 315 18.25 3.00 11.84
CA TYR A 315 17.03 2.81 12.58
C TYR A 315 16.31 4.14 12.74
N VAL A 316 14.99 4.06 12.60
CA VAL A 316 14.06 5.15 12.84
C VAL A 316 13.02 4.69 13.83
N TYR A 317 12.71 5.53 14.80
CA TYR A 317 11.54 5.39 15.62
C TYR A 317 10.83 6.73 15.71
N ALA A 318 9.51 6.73 15.56
CA ALA A 318 8.70 7.93 15.61
C ALA A 318 7.40 7.71 16.36
N ARG A 319 6.83 8.82 16.84
CA ARG A 319 5.49 8.85 17.44
C ARG A 319 4.68 9.97 16.82
N GLN A 320 3.39 9.72 16.69
CA GLN A 320 2.43 10.73 16.28
C GLN A 320 1.20 10.67 17.20
N PRO A 321 0.81 11.80 17.83
CA PRO A 321 -0.50 11.92 18.46
C PRO A 321 -1.62 11.63 17.45
N VAL A 322 -2.61 10.85 17.86
CA VAL A 322 -3.82 10.62 17.05
C VAL A 322 -4.79 11.75 17.37
N ASP A 323 -4.97 12.65 16.42
CA ASP A 323 -5.97 13.71 16.52
C ASP A 323 -7.36 13.13 16.17
N PRO A 324 -8.32 13.08 17.12
CA PRO A 324 -9.66 12.59 16.83
C PRO A 324 -10.40 13.44 15.78
N GLN A 325 -9.95 14.67 15.52
CA GLN A 325 -10.52 15.57 14.51
C GLN A 325 -9.70 15.58 13.21
N ALA A 326 -8.75 14.65 13.05
CA ALA A 326 -7.92 14.59 11.85
C ALA A 326 -8.77 14.56 10.56
N TRP A 327 -8.30 15.32 9.57
CA TRP A 327 -9.02 15.62 8.33
C TRP A 327 -9.54 14.38 7.59
N TYR A 328 -8.87 13.23 7.70
CA TYR A 328 -9.20 12.01 6.98
C TYR A 328 -10.39 11.24 7.56
N TYR A 329 -10.75 11.42 8.84
CA TYR A 329 -11.84 10.65 9.47
C TYR A 329 -13.22 10.84 8.79
N PRO A 330 -13.67 12.06 8.45
CA PRO A 330 -14.92 12.24 7.71
C PRO A 330 -14.86 11.72 6.26
N TYR A 331 -13.66 11.61 5.69
CA TYR A 331 -13.46 11.31 4.27
C TYR A 331 -13.14 9.85 3.96
N HIS A 332 -12.54 9.09 4.89
CA HIS A 332 -12.15 7.72 4.60
C HIS A 332 -13.36 6.78 4.51
N PHE A 333 -14.18 6.70 5.57
CA PHE A 333 -15.47 5.99 5.56
C PHE A 333 -16.50 6.74 6.41
N TYR A 334 -17.51 7.34 5.76
CA TYR A 334 -18.49 8.24 6.37
C TYR A 334 -19.19 7.69 7.63
N GLN A 335 -19.44 6.38 7.69
CA GLN A 335 -20.13 5.72 8.82
C GLN A 335 -19.22 4.77 9.63
N ASP A 336 -17.91 4.85 9.40
CA ASP A 336 -16.91 3.95 10.00
C ASP A 336 -15.56 4.66 10.16
N PRO A 337 -15.47 5.71 11.00
CA PRO A 337 -14.30 6.57 11.09
C PRO A 337 -13.07 5.77 11.55
N VAL A 338 -12.13 5.63 10.63
CA VAL A 338 -10.87 4.92 10.81
C VAL A 338 -9.81 5.57 9.94
N MET A 339 -8.56 5.64 10.39
CA MET A 339 -7.45 6.11 9.57
C MET A 339 -7.23 5.15 8.38
N PRO A 340 -7.02 5.66 7.15
CA PRO A 340 -6.56 4.84 6.03
C PRO A 340 -5.21 4.16 6.35
N GLY A 341 -5.11 2.86 6.06
CA GLY A 341 -3.84 2.13 6.22
C GLY A 341 -2.72 2.70 5.36
N SER A 342 -3.09 3.23 4.19
CA SER A 342 -2.21 3.98 3.28
C SER A 342 -1.54 5.18 3.96
N LEU A 343 -2.26 5.97 4.78
CA LEU A 343 -1.67 7.09 5.52
C LEU A 343 -0.71 6.63 6.62
N GLY A 344 -0.93 5.46 7.23
CA GLY A 344 0.05 4.90 8.17
C GLY A 344 1.33 4.43 7.48
N VAL A 345 1.23 3.97 6.22
CA VAL A 345 2.40 3.72 5.37
C VAL A 345 3.09 5.03 5.01
N GLU A 346 2.34 6.11 4.71
CA GLU A 346 2.94 7.43 4.47
C GLU A 346 3.74 7.94 5.67
N ALA A 347 3.21 7.81 6.88
CA ALA A 347 3.90 8.19 8.11
C ALA A 347 5.25 7.45 8.27
N ILE A 348 5.26 6.14 7.95
CA ILE A 348 6.48 5.32 7.92
C ILE A 348 7.49 5.85 6.88
N LEU A 349 7.03 6.19 5.67
CA LEU A 349 7.90 6.71 4.62
C LEU A 349 8.42 8.10 4.95
N GLU A 350 7.60 8.97 5.54
CA GLU A 350 8.03 10.29 6.05
C GLU A 350 9.10 10.11 7.13
N ALA A 351 9.00 9.12 8.03
CA ALA A 351 10.04 8.79 9.01
C ALA A 351 11.41 8.51 8.36
N VAL A 352 11.40 7.76 7.26
CA VAL A 352 12.62 7.48 6.48
C VAL A 352 13.16 8.76 5.84
N GLN A 353 12.30 9.65 5.33
CA GLN A 353 12.70 10.99 4.86
C GLN A 353 13.32 11.81 6.00
N GLY A 354 12.76 11.76 7.20
CA GLY A 354 13.28 12.42 8.39
C GLY A 354 14.67 11.92 8.77
N PHE A 355 14.89 10.60 8.71
CA PHE A 355 16.22 10.00 8.87
C PHE A 355 17.23 10.54 7.85
N ALA A 356 16.83 10.61 6.58
CA ALA A 356 17.70 11.15 5.53
C ALA A 356 18.11 12.59 5.79
N LEU A 357 17.17 13.45 6.17
CA LEU A 357 17.47 14.86 6.49
C LEU A 357 18.37 14.97 7.72
N ALA A 358 18.05 14.22 8.79
CA ALA A 358 18.80 14.24 10.05
C ALA A 358 20.25 13.76 9.88
N THR A 359 20.51 12.85 8.94
CA THR A 359 21.85 12.30 8.65
C THR A 359 22.53 12.96 7.45
N GLY A 360 21.88 13.93 6.80
CA GLY A 360 22.41 14.66 5.66
C GLY A 360 22.51 13.83 4.37
N LEU A 361 21.74 12.77 4.22
CA LEU A 361 21.66 12.00 2.98
C LEU A 361 21.08 12.85 1.84
N GLY A 362 21.76 12.86 0.70
CA GLY A 362 21.40 13.70 -0.45
C GLY A 362 21.99 15.10 -0.42
N ARG A 363 22.77 15.49 0.60
CA ARG A 363 23.42 16.82 0.68
C ARG A 363 24.36 17.16 -0.48
N ASN A 364 24.79 16.16 -1.24
CA ASN A 364 25.67 16.30 -2.39
C ASN A 364 24.91 16.76 -3.66
N PHE A 365 23.59 16.58 -3.70
CA PHE A 365 22.76 17.12 -4.78
C PHE A 365 22.63 18.64 -4.67
N ARG A 366 22.34 19.28 -5.80
CA ARG A 366 22.20 20.75 -5.86
C ARG A 366 20.91 21.19 -5.20
N SER A 367 19.79 20.56 -5.56
CA SER A 367 18.43 20.75 -5.08
C SER A 367 17.73 19.39 -4.88
N PRO A 368 18.15 18.60 -3.87
CA PRO A 368 17.59 17.27 -3.63
C PRO A 368 16.08 17.30 -3.33
N ARG A 369 15.41 16.22 -3.72
CA ARG A 369 13.99 15.97 -3.40
C ARG A 369 13.75 14.50 -3.08
N PHE A 370 12.73 14.24 -2.25
CA PHE A 370 12.25 12.89 -2.00
C PHE A 370 11.36 12.37 -3.11
N ALA A 371 11.36 11.06 -3.31
CA ALA A 371 10.45 10.39 -4.25
C ALA A 371 10.19 8.92 -3.89
N PRO A 372 9.11 8.32 -4.41
CA PRO A 372 8.97 6.87 -4.39
C PRO A 372 10.16 6.22 -5.11
N ALA A 373 10.70 5.15 -4.56
CA ALA A 373 11.80 4.41 -5.18
C ALA A 373 11.40 2.96 -5.49
N ALA A 374 12.04 2.38 -6.50
CA ALA A 374 11.93 0.96 -6.79
C ALA A 374 12.95 0.18 -5.93
N GLY A 375 12.46 -0.79 -5.17
CA GLY A 375 13.28 -1.78 -4.47
C GLY A 375 13.45 -3.07 -5.29
N PRO A 376 14.30 -4.00 -4.84
CA PRO A 376 14.48 -5.31 -5.48
C PRO A 376 13.23 -6.20 -5.38
N ALA A 377 12.28 -5.85 -4.51
CA ALA A 377 11.01 -6.51 -4.34
C ALA A 377 9.90 -5.47 -4.13
N PRO A 378 8.63 -5.82 -4.41
CA PRO A 378 7.50 -4.95 -4.09
C PRO A 378 7.47 -4.58 -2.60
N MET A 379 7.01 -3.37 -2.31
CA MET A 379 6.62 -3.01 -0.96
C MET A 379 5.38 -3.84 -0.59
N THR A 380 5.37 -4.48 0.57
CA THR A 380 4.21 -5.22 1.06
C THR A 380 3.76 -4.69 2.40
N TRP A 381 2.48 -4.82 2.69
CA TRP A 381 1.92 -4.43 3.98
C TRP A 381 0.97 -5.50 4.51
N ARG A 382 0.84 -5.53 5.83
CA ARG A 382 -0.09 -6.37 6.58
C ARG A 382 -0.69 -5.58 7.72
N TYR A 383 -2.01 -5.62 7.85
CA TYR A 383 -2.79 -4.91 8.86
C TYR A 383 -3.58 -5.91 9.69
N ARG A 384 -3.39 -5.89 11.01
CA ARG A 384 -4.17 -6.68 11.99
C ARG A 384 -4.65 -5.80 13.14
N GLY A 385 -5.14 -4.61 12.79
CA GLY A 385 -5.77 -3.69 13.71
C GLY A 385 -6.22 -2.42 13.02
N GLN A 386 -6.71 -1.46 13.79
CA GLN A 386 -7.24 -0.19 13.27
C GLN A 386 -6.87 1.00 14.15
N ILE A 387 -6.79 2.18 13.54
CA ILE A 387 -6.55 3.45 14.24
C ILE A 387 -7.83 4.28 14.15
N THR A 388 -8.64 4.20 15.19
CA THR A 388 -9.87 5.00 15.38
C THR A 388 -9.60 6.26 16.20
N GLN A 389 -10.57 7.17 16.23
CA GLN A 389 -10.56 8.43 17.01
C GLN A 389 -10.40 8.23 18.53
N GLN A 390 -10.54 6.99 19.04
CA GLN A 390 -10.38 6.70 20.47
C GLN A 390 -8.91 6.51 20.88
N HIS A 391 -8.03 6.26 19.91
CA HIS A 391 -6.61 6.13 20.17
C HIS A 391 -6.00 7.50 20.41
N LYS A 392 -4.92 7.53 21.22
CA LYS A 392 -4.25 8.78 21.60
C LYS A 392 -2.93 9.00 20.87
N GLN A 393 -2.28 7.91 20.50
CA GLN A 393 -0.95 7.94 19.91
C GLN A 393 -0.74 6.68 19.10
N MET A 394 -0.03 6.83 17.98
CA MET A 394 0.61 5.74 17.28
C MET A 394 2.13 5.87 17.38
N GLU A 395 2.79 4.72 17.45
CA GLU A 395 4.24 4.59 17.45
C GLU A 395 4.62 3.77 16.23
N PHE A 396 5.72 4.09 15.56
CA PHE A 396 6.21 3.27 14.46
C PHE A 396 7.73 3.28 14.41
N GLU A 397 8.28 2.22 13.85
CA GLU A 397 9.71 2.07 13.68
C GLU A 397 10.04 1.57 12.28
N VAL A 398 11.25 1.88 11.82
CA VAL A 398 11.81 1.40 10.58
C VAL A 398 13.22 0.89 10.84
N HIS A 399 13.48 -0.34 10.45
CA HIS A 399 14.83 -0.90 10.36
C HIS A 399 15.27 -0.81 8.90
N LEU A 400 16.21 0.09 8.60
CA LEU A 400 16.75 0.22 7.25
C LEU A 400 17.60 -1.01 6.93
N SER A 401 17.27 -1.71 5.84
CA SER A 401 18.01 -2.85 5.32
C SER A 401 19.10 -2.41 4.34
N ALA A 402 18.93 -1.26 3.69
CA ALA A 402 19.93 -0.67 2.81
C ALA A 402 19.82 0.86 2.75
N VAL A 403 20.97 1.50 2.55
CA VAL A 403 21.11 2.91 2.16
C VAL A 403 22.11 2.93 1.00
N GLU A 404 21.61 2.97 -0.22
CA GLU A 404 22.39 2.81 -1.43
C GLU A 404 22.62 4.18 -2.09
N GLN A 405 23.88 4.56 -2.25
CA GLN A 405 24.24 5.72 -3.06
C GLN A 405 24.51 5.25 -4.48
N ARG A 406 23.72 5.74 -5.42
CA ARG A 406 23.85 5.51 -6.87
C ARG A 406 24.30 6.83 -7.53
N ALA A 407 24.59 6.81 -8.82
CA ALA A 407 25.13 7.99 -9.52
C ALA A 407 24.21 9.22 -9.41
N ASP A 408 22.91 9.04 -9.61
CA ASP A 408 21.92 10.12 -9.69
C ASP A 408 20.85 10.05 -8.60
N GLU A 409 20.94 9.08 -7.68
CA GLU A 409 19.95 8.88 -6.62
C GLU A 409 20.55 8.26 -5.36
N VAL A 410 19.87 8.45 -4.23
CA VAL A 410 20.07 7.68 -2.99
C VAL A 410 18.79 6.91 -2.71
N VAL A 411 18.89 5.60 -2.50
CA VAL A 411 17.74 4.74 -2.21
C VAL A 411 17.85 4.15 -0.80
N MET A 412 16.82 4.34 0.01
CA MET A 412 16.71 3.75 1.34
C MET A 412 15.63 2.68 1.32
N LEU A 413 15.99 1.49 1.80
CA LEU A 413 15.08 0.35 1.92
C LEU A 413 14.95 -0.02 3.39
N GLY A 414 13.76 -0.40 3.82
CA GLY A 414 13.54 -0.81 5.20
C GLY A 414 12.27 -1.60 5.45
N ASP A 415 12.26 -2.25 6.61
CA ASP A 415 11.09 -2.92 7.16
C ASP A 415 10.58 -2.14 8.35
N ALA A 416 9.26 -1.99 8.43
CA ALA A 416 8.62 -1.17 9.43
C ALA A 416 7.53 -1.91 10.19
N SER A 417 7.21 -1.36 11.35
CA SER A 417 6.08 -1.79 12.17
C SER A 417 5.41 -0.57 12.79
N LEU A 418 4.10 -0.67 13.02
CA LEU A 418 3.31 0.40 13.64
C LEU A 418 2.44 -0.19 14.75
N TRP A 419 2.37 0.54 15.86
CA TRP A 419 1.63 0.20 17.05
C TRP A 419 0.58 1.25 17.38
N VAL A 420 -0.49 0.78 18.00
CA VAL A 420 -1.45 1.63 18.72
C VAL A 420 -1.81 0.94 20.03
N ASN A 421 -1.85 1.69 21.14
CA ASN A 421 -2.09 1.13 22.48
C ASN A 421 -1.22 -0.10 22.83
N GLY A 422 0.05 -0.12 22.38
CA GLY A 422 0.99 -1.22 22.63
C GLY A 422 0.76 -2.47 21.77
N LEU A 423 -0.24 -2.48 20.90
CA LEU A 423 -0.51 -3.57 19.97
C LEU A 423 0.15 -3.30 18.62
N ARG A 424 1.00 -4.21 18.13
CA ARG A 424 1.57 -4.09 16.78
C ARG A 424 0.49 -4.42 15.75
N ILE A 425 0.06 -3.41 15.00
CA ILE A 425 -1.05 -3.55 14.07
C ILE A 425 -0.59 -3.56 12.61
N TYR A 426 0.50 -2.86 12.26
CA TYR A 426 1.02 -2.88 10.89
C TYR A 426 2.41 -3.51 10.83
N GLU A 427 2.65 -4.19 9.71
CA GLU A 427 3.96 -4.62 9.25
C GLU A 427 4.09 -4.18 7.79
N VAL A 428 5.17 -3.46 7.47
CA VAL A 428 5.50 -3.06 6.10
C VAL A 428 6.88 -3.62 5.78
N LYS A 429 7.02 -4.26 4.61
CA LYS A 429 8.29 -4.81 4.14
C LYS A 429 8.71 -4.13 2.86
N ASN A 430 10.03 -3.97 2.69
CA ASN A 430 10.62 -3.34 1.50
C ASN A 430 10.06 -1.93 1.23
N ALA A 431 9.79 -1.15 2.29
CA ALA A 431 9.46 0.25 2.14
C ALA A 431 10.67 0.96 1.51
N ALA A 432 10.42 1.75 0.45
CA ALA A 432 11.47 2.34 -0.37
C ALA A 432 11.27 3.85 -0.53
N VAL A 433 12.30 4.62 -0.18
CA VAL A 433 12.34 6.07 -0.33
C VAL A 433 13.59 6.45 -1.11
N GLY A 434 13.40 7.20 -2.19
CA GLY A 434 14.46 7.75 -3.03
C GLY A 434 14.74 9.21 -2.71
N ILE A 435 15.98 9.63 -2.95
CA ILE A 435 16.40 11.03 -3.03
C ILE A 435 17.07 11.22 -4.38
N LEU A 436 16.61 12.18 -5.16
CA LEU A 436 17.21 12.51 -6.44
C LEU A 436 17.27 14.02 -6.64
N GLU A 437 17.96 14.44 -7.70
CA GLU A 437 18.04 15.85 -8.09
C GLU A 437 16.66 16.39 -8.49
N GLY A 438 16.32 17.58 -7.98
CA GLY A 438 15.14 18.33 -8.39
C GLY A 438 15.35 18.91 -9.79
N ARG A 439 14.33 18.80 -10.65
CA ARG A 439 14.36 19.36 -12.01
C ARG A 439 13.72 20.74 -12.06
#